data_AF-A0A1X4I0Z5-F1
#
_entry.id   AF-A0A1X4I0Z5-F1
#
_cell.length_a   1.000
_cell.length_b   1.000
_cell.length_c   1.000
_cell.angle_alpha   90.00
_cell.angle_beta   90.00
_cell.angle_gamma   90.00
#
_symmetry.space_group_name_H-M   'P 1'
#
loop_
_entity.id
_entity.type
_entity.pdbx_description
1 polymer ?
#
loop_
_entity_poly.entity_id
_entity_poly.type
_entity_poly.pdbx_seq_one_letter_code
_entity_poly.pdbx_strand_id
1 'polypeptide(L)' 'MDADAASAEDLTVVVPGDDGIEAVRVPATVLPVRDALPFLTRARAGGAGHRATRFWGAAAVH' A
#
# COMPACT_ATOMS: atom_id res chain seq x y z
N MET A 1 7.77 16.84 17.08
CA MET A 1 7.88 15.66 16.20
C MET A 1 7.17 16.04 14.94
N ASP A 2 7.91 16.55 13.96
CA ASP A 2 7.34 16.89 12.66
C ASP A 2 6.62 15.65 12.14
N ALA A 3 5.34 15.84 11.84
CA ALA A 3 4.54 14.87 11.15
C ALA A 3 5.23 14.62 9.80
N ASP A 4 6.02 13.55 9.72
CA ASP A 4 6.71 13.10 8.50
C ASP A 4 5.74 13.22 7.32
N ALA A 5 6.00 14.13 6.38
CA ALA A 5 5.08 14.39 5.30
C ALA A 5 5.10 13.21 4.31
N ALA A 6 4.11 13.14 3.43
CA ALA A 6 4.14 12.16 2.34
C ALA A 6 5.47 12.26 1.56
N SER A 7 6.24 11.17 1.48
CA SER A 7 7.49 11.09 0.71
C SER A 7 7.31 10.19 -0.52
N ALA A 8 8.06 10.47 -1.59
CA ALA A 8 8.13 9.60 -2.76
C ALA A 8 9.38 8.73 -2.68
N GLU A 9 9.22 7.42 -2.82
CA GLU A 9 10.29 6.43 -2.70
C GLU A 9 10.13 5.32 -3.76
N ASP A 10 11.23 4.77 -4.24
CA ASP A 10 11.19 3.57 -5.08
C ASP A 10 11.13 2.32 -4.20
N LEU A 11 10.04 1.57 -4.30
CA LEU A 11 9.85 0.30 -3.60
C LEU A 11 10.09 -0.88 -4.53
N THR A 12 10.83 -1.87 -4.04
CA THR A 12 10.92 -3.17 -4.70
C THR A 12 9.68 -3.99 -4.36
N VAL A 13 8.90 -4.35 -5.38
CA VAL A 13 7.75 -5.25 -5.25
C VAL A 13 7.98 -6.51 -6.08
N VAL A 14 7.39 -7.61 -5.64
CA VAL A 14 7.42 -8.87 -6.37
C VAL A 14 6.12 -9.02 -7.15
N VAL A 15 6.22 -9.23 -8.46
CA VAL A 15 5.07 -9.43 -9.35
C VAL A 15 5.23 -10.74 -10.13
N PRO A 16 4.14 -11.33 -10.63
CA PRO A 16 4.23 -12.42 -11.59
C PRO A 16 4.99 -11.96 -12.84
N GLY A 17 5.96 -12.75 -13.30
CA GLY A 17 6.71 -12.52 -14.54
C GLY A 17 6.72 -13.78 -15.40
N ASP A 18 7.32 -13.70 -16.59
CA ASP A 18 7.29 -14.79 -17.57
C ASP A 18 7.93 -16.10 -17.06
N ASP A 19 9.00 -15.98 -16.27
CA ASP A 19 9.72 -17.12 -15.66
C ASP A 19 9.33 -17.35 -14.18
N GLY A 20 8.15 -16.86 -13.77
CA GLY A 20 7.61 -17.06 -12.42
C GLY A 20 7.37 -15.76 -11.68
N ILE A 21 8.33 -15.31 -10.88
CA ILE A 21 8.25 -14.03 -10.16
C ILE A 21 9.43 -13.13 -10.50
N GLU A 22 9.17 -11.85 -10.62
CA GLU A 22 10.19 -10.84 -10.87
C GLU A 22 10.13 -9.73 -9.80
N ALA A 23 11.30 -9.21 -9.46
CA ALA A 23 11.42 -8.06 -8.57
C ALA A 23 11.51 -6.79 -9.42
N VAL A 24 10.55 -5.89 -9.25
CA VAL A 24 10.48 -4.62 -9.99
C VAL A 24 10.50 -3.45 -9.01
N ARG A 25 11.15 -2.36 -9.41
CA ARG A 25 11.10 -1.10 -8.65
C ARG A 25 9.95 -0.25 -9.15
N VAL A 26 9.09 0.19 -8.24
CA VAL A 26 7.95 1.04 -8.54
C VAL A 26 8.01 2.30 -7.68
N PRO A 27 7.67 3.48 -8.23
CA PRO A 27 7.51 4.68 -7.43
C PRO A 27 6.30 4.50 -6.50
N ALA A 28 6.49 4.85 -5.24
CA ALA A 28 5.47 4.77 -4.20
C ALA A 28 5.44 6.04 -3.36
N THR A 29 4.27 6.36 -2.83
CA THR A 29 4.12 7.40 -1.81
C THR A 29 4.08 6.74 -0.44
N VAL A 30 5.05 7.06 0.41
CA VAL A 30 5.07 6.63 1.81
C VAL A 30 4.33 7.68 2.63
N LEU A 31 3.41 7.19 3.46
CA LEU A 31 2.56 8.02 4.31
C LEU A 31 2.74 7.61 5.76
N PRO A 32 2.71 8.55 6.71
CA PRO A 32 2.42 8.22 8.10
C PRO A 32 1.15 7.39 8.19
N VAL A 33 1.12 6.44 9.12
CA VAL A 33 -0.02 5.54 9.31
C VAL A 33 -1.33 6.32 9.45
N ARG A 34 -1.35 7.40 10.23
CA ARG A 34 -2.53 8.27 10.42
C ARG A 34 -3.10 8.80 9.10
N ASP A 35 -2.24 9.12 8.14
CA ASP A 35 -2.62 9.71 6.86
C ASP A 35 -3.02 8.60 5.86
N ALA A 36 -2.56 7.36 6.08
CA ALA A 36 -2.93 6.18 5.30
C ALA A 36 -4.32 5.60 5.68
N LEU A 37 -4.83 5.84 6.90
CA LEU A 37 -6.08 5.24 7.40
C LEU A 37 -7.31 5.45 6.49
N PRO A 38 -7.58 6.65 5.93
CA PRO A 38 -8.71 6.85 5.04
C PRO A 38 -8.64 5.98 3.76
N PHE A 39 -7.43 5.75 3.24
CA PHE A 39 -7.19 4.91 2.06
C PHE A 39 -7.46 3.44 2.37
N LEU A 40 -6.94 2.96 3.50
CA LEU A 40 -7.14 1.59 3.97
C LEU A 40 -8.63 1.29 4.25
N THR A 41 -9.33 2.23 4.88
CA THR A 41 -10.78 2.14 5.12
C THR A 41 -11.57 2.03 3.81
N ARG A 42 -11.24 2.85 2.80
CA ARG A 42 -11.88 2.79 1.48
C ARG A 42 -11.58 1.48 0.75
N ALA A 43 -10.33 1.00 0.83
CA ALA A 43 -9.92 -0.25 0.20
C ALA A 43 -10.69 -1.47 0.76
N ARG A 44 -11.06 -1.45 2.04
CA ARG A 44 -11.89 -2.49 2.66
C ARG A 44 -13.30 -2.58 2.04
N ALA A 45 -13.89 -1.41 1.76
CA ALA A 45 -15.25 -1.28 1.24
C ALA A 45 -15.35 -1.56 -0.27
N GLY A 46 -14.29 -1.29 -1.03
CA GLY A 46 -14.26 -1.50 -2.49
C GLY A 46 -14.16 -2.97 -2.90
N GLY A 47 -14.98 -3.38 -3.88
CA GLY A 47 -15.03 -4.75 -4.42
C GLY A 47 -13.80 -5.19 -5.23
N ALA A 48 -13.11 -4.24 -5.87
CA ALA A 48 -12.10 -4.48 -6.90
C ALA A 48 -10.63 -4.36 -6.42
N GLY A 49 -10.38 -4.20 -5.13
CA GLY A 49 -9.03 -4.04 -4.59
C GLY A 49 -8.24 -5.35 -4.53
N HIS A 50 -6.91 -5.26 -4.73
CA HIS A 50 -6.00 -6.39 -4.51
C HIS A 50 -6.17 -6.95 -3.08
N ARG A 51 -6.16 -8.28 -2.94
CA ARG A 51 -6.42 -8.98 -1.66
C ARG A 51 -5.56 -8.47 -0.51
N ALA A 52 -4.29 -8.14 -0.78
CA ALA A 52 -3.38 -7.59 0.23
C ALA A 52 -3.82 -6.20 0.70
N THR A 53 -4.29 -5.34 -0.20
CA THR A 53 -4.81 -4.01 0.14
C THR A 53 -6.05 -4.11 1.02
N ARG A 54 -6.93 -5.09 0.74
CA ARG A 54 -8.13 -5.34 1.54
C ARG A 54 -7.80 -5.87 2.94
N PHE A 55 -6.80 -6.74 3.05
CA PHE A 55 -6.29 -7.27 4.32
C PHE A 55 -5.79 -6.14 5.23
N TRP A 56 -4.91 -5.28 4.73
CA TRP A 56 -4.43 -4.13 5.51
C TRP A 56 -5.52 -3.11 5.83
N GLY A 57 -6.61 -3.06 5.05
CA GLY A 57 -7.83 -2.32 5.38
C GLY A 57 -8.42 -2.67 6.76
N ALA A 58 -8.24 -3.91 7.23
CA ALA A 58 -8.69 -4.32 8.56
C ALA A 58 -7.86 -3.70 9.70
N ALA A 59 -6.60 -3.34 9.45
CA ALA A 59 -5.77 -2.69 10.46
C ALA A 59 -6.26 -1.26 10.79
N ALA A 60 -7.10 -0.66 9.94
CA ALA A 60 -7.62 0.69 10.13
C ALA A 60 -8.86 0.78 11.05
N VAL A 61 -9.39 -0.35 11.54
CA VAL A 61 -10.61 -0.41 12.38
C VAL A 61 -10.33 -0.91 13.81
N HIS A 62 -9.08 -0.85 14.26
CA HIS A 62 -8.60 -1.23 15.59
C HIS A 62 -7.82 -0.08 16.22
#